data_AF-A0A955Y945-F1
#
_entry.id   AF-A0A955Y945-F1
#
_cell.length_a   1.000
_cell.length_b   1.000
_cell.length_c   1.000
_cell.angle_alpha   90.00
_cell.angle_beta   90.00
_cell.angle_gamma   90.00
#
_symmetry.space_group_name_H-M   'P 1'
#
loop_
_entity.id
_entity.type
_entity.pdbx_description
1 polymer ?
#
loop_
_entity_poly.entity_id
_entity_poly.type
_entity_poly.pdbx_seq_one_letter_code
_entity_poly.pdbx_strand_id
1 'polypeptide(L)'
;YQTLVKPPVEMSAGAVRVSGITPEMLQDAPRFPEVVHAVQGVLDKAVLVAHNAPHDIAFLRREMSGCGVDLGLPVALDTLEMSRRFFAFPRNSLSEVCDRLGIELQTHHRALSDARATFAAYHTMLDILDPDGRLTVGELDDLMAALAPNSNLRRRQERVLKEAFRARKSVWIEYINATDPRAGLSRREVAIWKLKMPRIQGFCYLRGDERVFRLDRMREVTPGDRDVEIPAFKARI
;
A
#
# COMPACT_ATOMS: atom_id res chain seq x y z
N TYR A 1 -18.88 4.76 14.04
CA TYR A 1 -18.69 5.53 15.29
C TYR A 1 -17.80 6.73 14.99
N GLN A 2 -18.12 7.92 15.49
CA GLN A 2 -17.22 9.09 15.47
C GLN A 2 -17.53 9.95 16.69
N THR A 3 -16.50 10.59 17.26
CA THR A 3 -16.67 11.59 18.32
C THR A 3 -15.48 12.56 18.29
N LEU A 4 -15.71 13.80 18.74
CA LEU A 4 -14.62 14.70 19.08
C LEU A 4 -14.08 14.33 20.46
N VAL A 5 -12.80 14.61 20.70
CA VAL A 5 -12.17 14.38 21.99
C VAL A 5 -11.49 15.66 22.45
N LYS A 6 -11.85 16.13 23.64
CA LYS A 6 -11.25 17.31 24.26
C LYS A 6 -9.86 16.96 24.82
N PRO A 7 -8.78 17.57 24.31
CA PRO A 7 -7.44 17.35 24.82
C PRO A 7 -7.27 18.00 26.22
N PRO A 8 -6.29 17.53 27.02
CA PRO A 8 -5.99 18.13 28.32
C PRO A 8 -5.21 19.46 28.21
N VAL A 9 -4.78 19.82 27.00
CA VAL A 9 -4.00 21.03 26.70
C VAL A 9 -4.68 21.81 25.58
N GLU A 10 -4.39 23.11 25.48
CA GLU A 10 -4.88 23.92 24.37
C GLU A 10 -4.35 23.43 23.03
N MET A 11 -5.21 23.46 22.01
CA MET A 11 -4.80 23.11 20.65
C MET A 11 -3.88 24.20 20.08
N SER A 12 -2.77 23.78 19.48
CA SER A 12 -1.91 24.70 18.75
C SER A 12 -2.61 25.25 17.50
N ALA A 13 -2.26 26.47 17.09
CA ALA A 13 -2.80 27.08 15.87
C ALA A 13 -2.54 26.21 14.62
N GLY A 14 -1.46 25.43 14.61
CA GLY A 14 -1.17 24.47 13.54
C GLY A 14 -2.16 23.30 13.51
N ALA A 15 -2.48 22.71 14.68
CA ALA A 15 -3.44 21.62 14.78
C ALA A 15 -4.86 22.06 14.38
N VAL A 16 -5.27 23.27 14.79
CA VAL A 16 -6.55 23.89 14.38
C VAL A 16 -6.59 24.09 12.87
N ARG A 17 -5.51 24.63 12.28
CA ARG A 17 -5.43 24.89 10.83
C ARG A 17 -5.53 23.61 9.99
N VAL A 18 -4.89 22.53 10.44
CA VAL A 18 -4.90 21.25 9.72
C VAL A 18 -6.24 20.53 9.87
N SER A 19 -6.75 20.41 11.10
CA SER A 19 -7.96 19.61 11.37
C SER A 19 -9.28 20.37 11.17
N GLY A 20 -9.24 21.70 11.17
CA GLY A 20 -10.43 22.55 11.23
C GLY A 20 -11.22 22.43 12.54
N ILE A 21 -10.68 21.74 13.57
CA ILE A 21 -11.32 21.62 14.88
C ILE A 21 -10.99 22.87 15.69
N THR A 22 -12.02 23.64 16.02
CA THR A 22 -11.87 24.87 16.82
C THR A 22 -12.08 24.57 18.31
N PRO A 23 -11.54 25.40 19.22
CA PRO A 23 -11.77 25.25 20.67
C PRO A 23 -13.26 25.23 21.05
N GLU A 24 -14.09 25.98 20.33
CA GLU A 24 -15.55 26.05 20.54
C GLU A 24 -16.20 24.69 20.26
N MET A 25 -15.76 23.97 19.24
CA MET A 25 -16.24 22.62 18.92
C MET A 25 -15.90 21.59 20.01
N LEU A 26 -14.91 21.89 20.86
CA LEU A 26 -14.42 21.00 21.91
C LEU A 26 -14.96 21.36 23.30
N GLN A 27 -15.79 22.40 23.43
CA GLN A 27 -16.31 22.83 24.73
C GLN A 27 -17.06 21.69 25.42
N ASP A 28 -17.98 21.06 24.69
CA ASP A 28 -18.84 19.95 25.15
C ASP A 28 -18.35 18.57 24.70
N ALA A 29 -17.19 18.49 24.06
CA ALA A 29 -16.62 17.22 23.64
C ALA A 29 -16.11 16.41 24.86
N PRO A 30 -16.32 15.09 24.89
CA PRO A 30 -15.83 14.25 25.97
C PRO A 30 -14.30 14.21 25.99
N ARG A 31 -13.71 13.96 27.14
CA ARG A 31 -12.30 13.58 27.26
C ARG A 31 -12.11 12.12 26.86
N PHE A 32 -10.88 11.73 26.54
CA PHE A 32 -10.60 10.35 26.12
C PHE A 32 -11.04 9.27 27.14
N PRO A 33 -10.84 9.44 28.47
CA PRO A 33 -11.28 8.46 29.45
C PRO A 33 -12.79 8.19 29.43
N GLU A 34 -13.60 9.15 29.00
CA GLU A 34 -15.06 9.02 28.93
C GLU A 34 -15.52 8.18 27.73
N VAL A 35 -14.65 8.01 26.73
CA VAL A 35 -14.96 7.27 25.49
C VAL A 35 -14.12 6.02 25.30
N VAL A 36 -13.15 5.75 26.19
CA VAL A 36 -12.17 4.66 26.02
C VAL A 36 -12.84 3.29 25.86
N HIS A 37 -13.89 2.99 26.62
CA HIS A 37 -14.60 1.71 26.52
C HIS A 37 -15.40 1.57 25.22
N ALA A 38 -15.95 2.67 24.70
CA ALA A 38 -16.62 2.66 23.40
C ALA A 38 -15.61 2.42 22.27
N VAL A 39 -14.43 3.05 22.35
CA VAL A 39 -13.33 2.82 21.39
C VAL A 39 -12.82 1.38 21.50
N GLN A 40 -12.59 0.87 22.71
CA GLN A 40 -12.18 -0.51 22.95
C GLN A 40 -13.19 -1.50 22.36
N GLY A 41 -14.49 -1.28 22.53
CA GLY A 41 -15.53 -2.13 21.96
C GLY A 41 -15.55 -2.15 20.42
N VAL A 42 -15.14 -1.06 19.77
CA VAL A 42 -15.00 -1.02 18.30
C VAL A 42 -13.73 -1.74 17.83
N LEU A 43 -12.67 -1.72 18.65
CA LEU A 43 -11.38 -2.34 18.33
C LEU A 43 -11.34 -3.84 18.68
N ASP A 44 -12.19 -4.30 19.61
CA ASP A 44 -12.21 -5.70 20.03
C ASP A 44 -12.47 -6.63 18.85
N LYS A 45 -11.54 -7.57 18.62
CA LYS A 45 -11.53 -8.54 17.52
C LYS A 45 -11.63 -7.93 16.10
N ALA A 46 -11.38 -6.63 15.96
CA ALA A 46 -11.35 -5.97 14.67
C ALA A 46 -9.94 -6.01 14.06
N VAL A 47 -9.89 -5.98 12.73
CA VAL A 47 -8.66 -5.68 11.99
C VAL A 47 -8.62 -4.17 11.75
N LEU A 48 -7.56 -3.51 12.21
CA LEU A 48 -7.39 -2.08 12.04
C LEU A 48 -6.92 -1.79 10.61
N VAL A 49 -7.68 -1.03 9.85
CA VAL A 49 -7.27 -0.52 8.54
C VAL A 49 -6.98 0.97 8.67
N ALA A 50 -5.75 1.37 8.36
CA ALA A 50 -5.30 2.76 8.46
C ALA A 50 -4.35 3.14 7.31
N HIS A 51 -4.06 4.44 7.17
CA HIS A 51 -3.13 4.96 6.19
C HIS A 51 -1.95 5.59 6.93
N ASN A 52 -0.83 4.87 7.02
CA ASN A 52 0.24 5.06 8.02
C ASN A 52 -0.16 4.54 9.42
N ALA A 53 -0.57 3.27 9.48
CA ALA A 53 -1.10 2.61 10.68
C ALA A 53 -0.23 2.78 11.96
N PRO A 54 1.12 2.78 11.91
CA PRO A 54 1.93 3.00 13.10
C PRO A 54 1.62 4.32 13.82
N HIS A 55 1.20 5.36 13.10
CA HIS A 55 0.81 6.64 13.68
C HIS A 55 -0.47 6.51 14.52
N ASP A 56 -1.54 5.99 13.93
CA ASP A 56 -2.83 5.80 14.62
C ASP A 56 -2.69 4.85 15.82
N ILE A 57 -1.96 3.75 15.67
CA ILE A 57 -1.69 2.79 16.75
C ILE A 57 -0.92 3.46 17.90
N ALA A 58 0.07 4.29 17.60
CA ALA A 58 0.83 4.99 18.64
C ALA A 58 -0.05 5.95 19.45
N PHE A 59 -0.95 6.69 18.78
CA PHE A 59 -1.92 7.54 19.45
C PHE A 59 -2.90 6.73 20.30
N LEU A 60 -3.53 5.70 19.74
CA LEU A 60 -4.46 4.84 20.47
C LEU A 60 -3.80 4.19 21.69
N ARG A 61 -2.60 3.62 21.52
CA ARG A 61 -1.86 2.99 22.62
C ARG A 61 -1.57 3.99 23.74
N ARG A 62 -1.13 5.20 23.41
CA ARG A 62 -0.85 6.24 24.42
C ARG A 62 -2.11 6.58 25.20
N GLU A 63 -3.19 6.94 24.51
CA GLU A 63 -4.41 7.42 25.16
C GLU A 63 -5.11 6.30 25.97
N MET A 64 -5.14 5.07 25.44
CA MET A 64 -5.72 3.91 26.14
C MET A 64 -4.89 3.51 27.37
N SER A 65 -3.56 3.50 27.26
CA SER A 65 -2.69 3.18 28.40
C SER A 65 -2.83 4.20 29.54
N GLY A 66 -3.04 5.48 29.22
CA GLY A 66 -3.36 6.52 30.20
C GLY A 66 -4.67 6.28 30.96
N CYS A 67 -5.55 5.43 30.43
CA CYS A 67 -6.82 5.03 31.06
C CYS A 67 -6.74 3.63 31.71
N GLY A 68 -5.56 3.00 31.76
CA GLY A 68 -5.40 1.64 32.25
C GLY A 68 -5.96 0.55 31.31
N VAL A 69 -6.19 0.89 30.04
CA VAL A 69 -6.70 -0.05 29.03
C VAL A 69 -5.56 -0.45 28.09
N ASP A 70 -5.31 -1.74 27.95
CA ASP A 70 -4.32 -2.25 27.00
C ASP A 70 -4.94 -2.41 25.61
N LEU A 71 -4.28 -1.83 24.60
CA LEU A 71 -4.61 -2.02 23.19
C LEU A 71 -4.13 -3.39 22.68
N GLY A 72 -3.12 -3.97 23.32
CA GLY A 72 -2.46 -5.19 22.87
C GLY A 72 -1.68 -4.99 21.56
N LEU A 73 -1.63 -6.08 20.79
CA LEU A 73 -1.03 -6.14 19.45
C LEU A 73 -2.15 -6.24 18.41
N PRO A 74 -2.71 -5.11 17.96
CA PRO A 74 -3.78 -5.14 16.98
C PRO A 74 -3.28 -5.72 15.66
N VAL A 75 -4.09 -6.55 15.01
CA VAL A 75 -3.88 -6.92 13.61
C VAL A 75 -4.20 -5.67 12.78
N ALA A 76 -3.22 -5.16 12.04
CA ALA A 76 -3.34 -3.91 11.32
C ALA A 76 -2.91 -4.03 9.86
N LEU A 77 -3.69 -3.46 8.95
CA LEU A 77 -3.41 -3.36 7.53
C LEU A 77 -3.15 -1.89 7.16
N ASP A 78 -1.96 -1.63 6.63
CA ASP A 78 -1.54 -0.28 6.27
C ASP A 78 -1.66 -0.03 4.77
N THR A 79 -2.66 0.78 4.41
CA THR A 79 -2.93 1.17 3.02
C THR A 79 -1.81 2.03 2.40
N LEU A 80 -0.99 2.70 3.21
CA LEU A 80 0.21 3.40 2.74
C LEU A 80 1.25 2.39 2.26
N GLU A 81 1.47 1.34 3.03
CA GLU A 81 2.39 0.28 2.63
C GLU A 81 1.83 -0.49 1.44
N MET A 82 0.52 -0.77 1.40
CA MET A 82 -0.11 -1.43 0.25
C MET A 82 0.08 -0.61 -1.03
N SER A 83 -0.23 0.70 -0.99
CA SER A 83 -0.06 1.60 -2.14
C SER A 83 1.40 1.67 -2.61
N ARG A 84 2.37 1.69 -1.69
CA ARG A 84 3.80 1.67 -2.02
C ARG A 84 4.26 0.35 -2.62
N ARG A 85 3.87 -0.79 -2.01
CA ARG A 85 4.42 -2.11 -2.35
C ARG A 85 3.75 -2.74 -3.56
N PHE A 86 2.43 -2.64 -3.66
CA PHE A 86 1.67 -3.22 -4.77
C PHE A 86 1.60 -2.27 -5.95
N PHE A 87 1.21 -1.02 -5.71
CA PHE A 87 0.89 -0.10 -6.80
C PHE A 87 2.07 0.79 -7.20
N ALA A 88 3.03 0.98 -6.29
CA ALA A 88 4.22 1.80 -6.48
C ALA A 88 3.87 3.17 -7.09
N PHE A 89 2.88 3.84 -6.48
CA PHE A 89 2.47 5.18 -6.89
C PHE A 89 3.60 6.19 -6.64
N PRO A 90 3.72 7.24 -7.48
CA PRO A 90 4.73 8.28 -7.29
C PRO A 90 4.59 9.05 -5.98
N ARG A 91 3.35 9.27 -5.55
CA ARG A 91 2.96 9.88 -4.30
C ARG A 91 1.91 8.98 -3.65
N ASN A 92 1.99 8.85 -2.33
CA ASN A 92 1.17 7.92 -1.56
C ASN A 92 0.55 8.64 -0.36
N SER A 93 0.23 9.93 -0.46
CA SER A 93 -0.69 10.51 0.52
C SER A 93 -2.08 9.93 0.29
N LEU A 94 -2.93 9.90 1.31
CA LEU A 94 -4.30 9.37 1.17
C LEU A 94 -5.05 10.02 -0.01
N SER A 95 -4.91 11.34 -0.19
CA SER A 95 -5.48 12.06 -1.33
C SER A 95 -4.98 11.52 -2.67
N GLU A 96 -3.67 11.43 -2.85
CA GLU A 96 -3.07 10.97 -4.11
C GLU A 96 -3.41 9.50 -4.41
N VAL A 97 -3.57 8.67 -3.38
CA VAL A 97 -4.04 7.29 -3.53
C VAL A 97 -5.50 7.27 -3.97
N CYS A 98 -6.37 8.03 -3.31
CA CYS A 98 -7.78 8.11 -3.65
C CYS A 98 -7.98 8.63 -5.08
N ASP A 99 -7.28 9.70 -5.47
CA ASP A 99 -7.34 10.28 -6.81
C ASP A 99 -6.97 9.23 -7.88
N ARG A 100 -5.92 8.44 -7.64
CA ARG A 100 -5.47 7.38 -8.57
C ARG A 100 -6.40 6.19 -8.66
N LEU A 101 -7.12 5.90 -7.58
CA LEU A 101 -8.12 4.83 -7.54
C LEU A 101 -9.49 5.32 -8.03
N GLY A 102 -9.66 6.63 -8.23
CA GLY A 102 -10.92 7.26 -8.63
C GLY A 102 -11.94 7.30 -7.49
N ILE A 103 -11.48 7.54 -6.27
CA ILE A 103 -12.29 7.64 -5.05
C ILE A 103 -12.46 9.11 -4.69
N GLU A 104 -13.70 9.55 -4.53
CA GLU A 104 -14.01 10.92 -4.13
C GLU A 104 -13.77 11.13 -2.62
N LEU A 105 -12.91 12.10 -2.29
CA LEU A 105 -12.71 12.59 -0.93
C LEU A 105 -13.60 13.83 -0.70
N GLN A 106 -14.62 13.69 0.14
CA GLN A 106 -15.58 14.79 0.36
C GLN A 106 -15.04 15.90 1.26
N THR A 107 -14.30 15.59 2.33
CA THR A 107 -13.78 16.60 3.26
C THR A 107 -12.44 16.16 3.82
N HIS A 108 -11.37 16.91 3.53
CA HIS A 108 -10.05 16.59 4.04
C HIS A 108 -9.94 16.84 5.55
N HIS A 109 -9.14 16.02 6.25
CA HIS A 109 -8.72 16.21 7.65
C HIS A 109 -9.81 16.08 8.70
N ARG A 110 -10.94 15.46 8.35
CA ARG A 110 -11.93 14.99 9.32
C ARG A 110 -11.75 13.49 9.48
N ALA A 111 -11.55 13.05 10.73
CA ALA A 111 -11.23 11.66 11.04
C ALA A 111 -12.18 10.64 10.39
N LEU A 112 -13.51 10.88 10.40
CA LEU A 112 -14.45 9.97 9.75
C LEU A 112 -14.34 9.97 8.22
N SER A 113 -14.07 11.12 7.61
CA SER A 113 -13.88 11.24 6.16
C SER A 113 -12.61 10.49 5.74
N ASP A 114 -11.51 10.70 6.44
CA ASP A 114 -10.23 10.02 6.17
C ASP A 114 -10.35 8.51 6.43
N ALA A 115 -11.09 8.07 7.46
CA ALA A 115 -11.36 6.65 7.72
C ALA A 115 -12.18 6.00 6.60
N ARG A 116 -13.23 6.69 6.09
CA ARG A 116 -14.04 6.20 4.97
C ARG A 116 -13.23 6.12 3.68
N ALA A 117 -12.43 7.14 3.38
CA ALA A 117 -11.55 7.17 2.22
C ALA A 117 -10.49 6.07 2.30
N THR A 118 -9.89 5.86 3.47
CA THR A 118 -8.93 4.78 3.72
C THR A 118 -9.57 3.41 3.49
N PHE A 119 -10.79 3.19 3.99
CA PHE A 119 -11.52 1.94 3.77
C PHE A 119 -11.87 1.72 2.29
N ALA A 120 -12.34 2.75 1.58
CA ALA A 120 -12.60 2.68 0.15
C ALA A 120 -11.33 2.39 -0.66
N ALA A 121 -10.20 3.00 -0.29
CA ALA A 121 -8.91 2.76 -0.92
C ALA A 121 -8.43 1.33 -0.68
N TYR A 122 -8.54 0.84 0.56
CA TYR A 122 -8.26 -0.55 0.91
C TYR A 122 -9.08 -1.52 0.07
N HIS A 123 -10.40 -1.34 0.02
CA HIS A 123 -11.30 -2.21 -0.73
C HIS A 123 -10.99 -2.22 -2.22
N THR A 124 -10.78 -1.04 -2.82
CA THR A 124 -10.43 -0.94 -4.24
C THR A 124 -9.10 -1.61 -4.55
N MET A 125 -8.11 -1.49 -3.64
CA MET A 125 -6.83 -2.19 -3.79
C MET A 125 -7.00 -3.72 -3.68
N LEU A 126 -7.89 -4.20 -2.81
CA LEU A 126 -8.21 -5.63 -2.73
C LEU A 126 -8.92 -6.14 -3.98
N ASP A 127 -9.91 -5.43 -4.50
CA ASP A 127 -10.62 -5.81 -5.75
C ASP A 127 -9.63 -6.00 -6.92
N ILE A 128 -8.52 -5.27 -6.90
CA ILE A 128 -7.46 -5.38 -7.90
C ILE A 128 -6.50 -6.55 -7.62
N LEU A 129 -6.15 -6.78 -6.36
CA LEU A 129 -5.16 -7.78 -5.96
C LEU A 129 -5.74 -9.20 -5.90
N ASP A 130 -7.02 -9.30 -5.54
CA ASP A 130 -7.75 -10.53 -5.26
C ASP A 130 -9.22 -10.39 -5.69
N PRO A 131 -9.49 -10.36 -7.00
CA PRO A 131 -10.85 -10.22 -7.53
C PRO A 131 -11.78 -11.39 -7.15
N ASP A 132 -11.21 -12.54 -6.76
CA ASP A 132 -11.95 -13.74 -6.35
C ASP A 132 -12.25 -13.77 -4.83
N GLY A 133 -11.74 -12.81 -4.05
CA GLY A 133 -11.99 -12.67 -2.61
C GLY A 133 -11.48 -13.85 -1.76
N ARG A 134 -10.36 -14.45 -2.14
CA ARG A 134 -9.79 -15.63 -1.47
C ARG A 134 -8.67 -15.32 -0.48
N LEU A 135 -8.05 -14.13 -0.57
CA LEU A 135 -6.97 -13.72 0.31
C LEU A 135 -7.49 -13.50 1.72
N THR A 136 -6.93 -14.26 2.65
CA THR A 136 -7.07 -13.99 4.08
C THR A 136 -6.19 -12.80 4.49
N VAL A 137 -6.51 -12.21 5.65
CA VAL A 137 -5.68 -11.13 6.24
C VAL A 137 -4.24 -11.60 6.48
N GLY A 138 -4.05 -12.85 6.90
CA GLY A 138 -2.73 -13.44 7.10
C GLY A 138 -1.95 -13.57 5.80
N GLU A 139 -2.58 -14.07 4.73
CA GLU A 139 -1.94 -14.15 3.41
C GLU A 139 -1.63 -12.79 2.81
N LEU A 140 -2.47 -11.78 3.07
CA LEU A 140 -2.18 -10.40 2.68
C LEU A 140 -0.97 -9.85 3.43
N ASP A 141 -0.84 -10.11 4.73
CA ASP A 141 0.32 -9.71 5.53
C ASP A 141 1.59 -10.42 5.07
N ASP A 142 1.51 -11.73 4.80
CA ASP A 142 2.59 -12.51 4.21
C ASP A 142 3.01 -11.96 2.84
N LEU A 143 2.05 -11.60 2.00
CA LEU A 143 2.30 -10.99 0.69
C LEU A 143 2.96 -9.62 0.85
N MET A 144 2.46 -8.80 1.78
CA MET A 144 3.07 -7.53 2.12
C MET A 144 4.52 -7.71 2.56
N ALA A 145 4.80 -8.64 3.47
CA ALA A 145 6.14 -9.00 3.92
C ALA A 145 7.01 -9.54 2.77
N ALA A 146 6.43 -10.35 1.89
CA ALA A 146 7.06 -10.87 0.69
C ALA A 146 7.35 -9.79 -0.36
N LEU A 147 6.68 -8.64 -0.34
CA LEU A 147 6.99 -7.53 -1.25
C LEU A 147 7.89 -6.47 -0.60
N ALA A 148 8.19 -6.60 0.69
CA ALA A 148 9.11 -5.73 1.40
C ALA A 148 10.51 -5.73 0.75
N PRO A 149 11.26 -4.62 0.85
CA PRO A 149 12.66 -4.58 0.43
C PRO A 149 13.45 -5.74 1.07
N ASN A 150 14.16 -6.53 0.27
CA ASN A 150 14.98 -7.68 0.69
C ASN A 150 14.23 -8.95 1.15
N SER A 151 12.93 -9.08 0.86
CA SER A 151 12.19 -10.32 1.17
C SER A 151 12.73 -11.56 0.41
N ASN A 152 12.37 -12.75 0.89
CA ASN A 152 12.69 -14.01 0.19
C ASN A 152 12.10 -14.08 -1.23
N LEU A 153 10.87 -13.60 -1.41
CA LEU A 153 10.23 -13.52 -2.73
C LEU A 153 11.01 -12.58 -3.66
N ARG A 154 11.41 -11.39 -3.20
CA ARG A 154 12.21 -10.44 -4.00
C ARG A 154 13.55 -11.06 -4.38
N ARG A 155 14.24 -11.71 -3.43
CA ARG A 155 15.49 -12.45 -3.70
C ARG A 155 15.30 -13.55 -4.74
N ARG A 156 14.19 -14.30 -4.69
CA ARG A 156 13.84 -15.33 -5.67
C ARG A 156 13.57 -14.73 -7.05
N GLN A 157 12.73 -13.69 -7.14
CA GLN A 157 12.41 -13.00 -8.39
C GLN A 157 13.68 -12.40 -9.03
N GLU A 158 14.53 -11.76 -8.24
CA GLU A 158 15.82 -11.24 -8.71
C GLU A 158 16.71 -12.34 -9.28
N ARG A 159 16.75 -13.52 -8.63
CA ARG A 159 17.52 -14.66 -9.11
C ARG A 159 17.02 -15.12 -10.49
N VAL A 160 15.71 -15.31 -10.65
CA VAL A 160 15.11 -15.68 -11.94
C VAL A 160 15.43 -14.64 -13.02
N LEU A 161 15.31 -13.35 -12.73
CA LEU A 161 15.65 -12.28 -13.68
C LEU A 161 17.14 -12.29 -14.06
N LYS A 162 18.04 -12.48 -13.09
CA LYS A 162 19.50 -12.56 -13.31
C LYS A 162 19.87 -13.79 -14.14
N GLU A 163 19.27 -14.94 -13.86
CA GLU A 163 19.48 -16.19 -14.58
C GLU A 163 18.99 -16.08 -16.03
N ALA A 164 17.76 -15.62 -16.25
CA ALA A 164 17.22 -15.42 -17.60
C ALA A 164 18.04 -14.41 -18.41
N PHE A 165 18.46 -13.30 -17.79
CA PHE A 165 19.32 -12.31 -18.44
C PHE A 165 20.68 -12.87 -18.88
N ARG A 166 21.32 -13.69 -18.04
CA ARG A 166 22.59 -14.38 -18.36
C ARG A 166 22.40 -15.44 -19.44
N ALA A 167 21.32 -16.21 -19.36
CA ALA A 167 20.98 -17.27 -20.31
C ALA A 167 20.43 -16.75 -21.64
N ARG A 168 20.25 -15.42 -21.80
CA ARG A 168 19.59 -14.82 -22.96
C ARG A 168 18.20 -15.41 -23.21
N LYS A 169 17.45 -15.64 -22.13
CA LYS A 169 16.07 -16.14 -22.17
C LYS A 169 15.09 -15.06 -21.73
N SER A 170 13.86 -15.20 -22.22
CA SER A 170 12.72 -14.40 -21.78
C SER A 170 12.26 -14.76 -20.36
N VAL A 171 11.41 -13.91 -19.78
CA VAL A 171 10.72 -14.19 -18.51
C VAL A 171 9.23 -13.90 -18.64
N TRP A 172 8.42 -14.67 -17.92
CA TRP A 172 7.02 -14.35 -17.66
C TRP A 172 6.92 -13.53 -16.39
N ILE A 173 6.18 -12.41 -16.45
CA ILE A 173 5.89 -11.56 -15.30
C ILE A 173 4.39 -11.35 -15.15
N GLU A 174 3.90 -11.43 -13.92
CA GLU A 174 2.59 -10.89 -13.55
C GLU A 174 2.80 -9.45 -13.05
N TYR A 175 2.43 -8.49 -13.89
CA TYR A 175 2.81 -7.09 -13.72
C TYR A 175 1.63 -6.18 -13.40
N ILE A 176 1.77 -5.41 -12.32
CA ILE A 176 0.78 -4.45 -11.83
C ILE A 176 0.83 -3.17 -12.70
N ASN A 177 -0.32 -2.77 -13.27
CA ASN A 177 -0.44 -1.51 -14.00
C ASN A 177 -0.62 -0.32 -13.05
N ALA A 178 0.48 0.34 -12.71
CA ALA A 178 0.42 1.51 -11.84
C ALA A 178 -0.22 2.77 -12.46
N THR A 179 -0.29 2.86 -13.79
CA THR A 179 -0.93 3.98 -14.50
C THR A 179 -2.43 3.82 -14.57
N ASP A 180 -2.91 2.58 -14.61
CA ASP A 180 -4.32 2.23 -14.56
C ASP A 180 -4.49 1.03 -13.63
N PRO A 181 -4.67 1.29 -12.32
CA PRO A 181 -4.87 0.23 -11.33
C PRO A 181 -6.06 -0.68 -11.66
N ARG A 182 -7.09 -0.17 -12.35
CA ARG A 182 -8.29 -0.95 -12.73
C ARG A 182 -7.99 -1.97 -13.82
N ALA A 183 -6.99 -1.72 -14.66
CA ALA A 183 -6.47 -2.74 -15.58
C ALA A 183 -5.76 -3.90 -14.84
N GLY A 184 -5.54 -3.75 -13.52
CA GLY A 184 -5.09 -4.79 -12.62
C GLY A 184 -3.75 -5.42 -12.98
N LEU A 185 -3.71 -6.75 -12.82
CA LEU A 185 -2.56 -7.58 -13.15
C LEU A 185 -2.59 -7.96 -14.63
N SER A 186 -1.43 -7.87 -15.27
CA SER A 186 -1.25 -8.31 -16.64
C SER A 186 -0.09 -9.29 -16.74
N ARG A 187 -0.35 -10.45 -17.34
CA ARG A 187 0.70 -11.44 -17.62
C ARG A 187 1.45 -11.04 -18.89
N ARG A 188 2.78 -10.91 -18.81
CA ARG A 188 3.62 -10.43 -19.91
C ARG A 188 4.84 -11.32 -20.06
N GLU A 189 5.19 -11.62 -21.29
CA GLU A 189 6.49 -12.19 -21.63
C GLU A 189 7.45 -11.06 -22.00
N VAL A 190 8.64 -11.05 -21.40
CA VAL A 190 9.62 -9.97 -21.54
C VAL A 190 11.00 -10.52 -21.91
N ALA A 191 11.55 -10.01 -23.00
CA ALA A 191 12.94 -10.23 -23.39
C ALA A 191 13.84 -9.16 -22.73
N ILE A 192 14.69 -9.54 -21.77
CA ILE A 192 15.48 -8.59 -20.98
C ILE A 192 16.78 -8.23 -21.71
N TRP A 193 17.00 -6.95 -22.00
CA TRP A 193 18.24 -6.46 -22.62
C TRP A 193 19.15 -5.70 -21.66
N LYS A 194 18.57 -5.13 -20.59
CA LYS A 194 19.31 -4.38 -19.57
C LYS A 194 18.72 -4.63 -18.19
N LEU A 195 19.60 -4.97 -17.25
CA LEU A 195 19.25 -5.35 -15.88
C LEU A 195 19.92 -4.38 -14.90
N LYS A 196 19.18 -3.42 -14.34
CA LYS A 196 19.66 -2.46 -13.32
C LYS A 196 18.64 -2.33 -12.20
N MET A 197 18.72 -3.24 -11.22
CA MET A 197 17.74 -3.34 -10.14
C MET A 197 17.48 -1.98 -9.43
N PRO A 198 16.21 -1.69 -9.07
CA PRO A 198 15.03 -2.55 -9.20
C PRO A 198 14.38 -2.48 -10.60
N ARG A 199 15.06 -1.92 -11.61
CA ARG A 199 14.52 -1.77 -12.97
C ARG A 199 15.11 -2.79 -13.93
N ILE A 200 14.27 -3.33 -14.80
CA ILE A 200 14.67 -4.09 -15.97
C ILE A 200 14.14 -3.38 -17.21
N GLN A 201 14.88 -3.44 -18.30
CA GLN A 201 14.46 -2.89 -19.58
C GLN A 201 14.52 -3.99 -20.62
N GLY A 202 13.40 -4.13 -21.32
CA GLY A 202 13.10 -5.30 -22.12
C GLY A 202 12.07 -5.03 -23.19
N PHE A 203 11.95 -5.94 -24.15
CA PHE A 203 10.88 -5.91 -25.13
C PHE A 203 9.68 -6.68 -24.60
N CYS A 204 8.53 -6.05 -24.65
CA CYS A 204 7.27 -6.54 -24.11
C CYS A 204 6.46 -7.18 -25.23
N TYR A 205 6.43 -8.51 -25.32
CA TYR A 205 5.72 -9.18 -26.43
C TYR A 205 4.21 -8.87 -26.45
N LEU A 206 3.60 -8.63 -25.28
CA LEU A 206 2.19 -8.23 -25.20
C LEU A 206 1.93 -6.83 -25.81
N ARG A 207 2.92 -5.94 -25.82
CA ARG A 207 2.76 -4.55 -26.28
C ARG A 207 3.49 -4.24 -27.58
N GLY A 208 4.39 -5.12 -28.02
CA GLY A 208 5.16 -4.95 -29.25
C GLY A 208 6.22 -3.84 -29.18
N ASP A 209 6.60 -3.39 -27.98
CA ASP A 209 7.51 -2.26 -27.78
C ASP A 209 8.54 -2.52 -26.67
N GLU A 210 9.56 -1.66 -26.60
CA GLU A 210 10.53 -1.63 -25.51
C GLU A 210 9.97 -0.88 -24.31
N ARG A 211 10.08 -1.48 -23.12
CA ARG A 211 9.57 -0.90 -21.88
C ARG A 211 10.53 -1.11 -20.71
N VAL A 212 10.39 -0.21 -19.73
CA VAL A 212 11.02 -0.35 -18.42
C VAL A 212 10.01 -0.96 -17.46
N PHE A 213 10.38 -2.06 -16.84
CA PHE A 213 9.62 -2.73 -15.80
C PHE A 213 10.33 -2.56 -14.47
N ARG A 214 9.57 -2.38 -13.41
CA ARG A 214 10.11 -2.33 -12.06
C ARG A 214 9.79 -3.63 -11.34
N LEU A 215 10.78 -4.20 -10.66
CA LEU A 215 10.64 -5.44 -9.88
C LEU A 215 9.56 -5.29 -8.80
N ASP A 216 9.43 -4.11 -8.20
CA ASP A 216 8.40 -3.85 -7.18
C ASP A 216 6.98 -4.09 -7.68
N ARG A 217 6.74 -3.93 -8.99
CA ARG A 217 5.45 -4.15 -9.66
C ARG A 217 5.25 -5.57 -10.20
N MET A 218 6.20 -6.47 -9.97
CA MET A 218 6.09 -7.88 -10.35
C MET A 218 5.54 -8.69 -9.17
N ARG A 219 4.32 -9.22 -9.31
CA ARG A 219 3.73 -10.16 -8.35
C ARG A 219 4.42 -11.52 -8.46
N GLU A 220 4.62 -11.97 -9.69
CA GLU A 220 5.30 -13.21 -10.01
C GLU A 220 6.33 -12.99 -11.14
N VAL A 221 7.43 -13.75 -11.07
CA VAL A 221 8.42 -13.88 -12.14
C VAL A 221 8.76 -15.35 -12.31
N THR A 222 8.56 -15.87 -13.53
CA THR A 222 8.90 -17.24 -13.90
C THR A 222 9.76 -17.26 -15.17
N PRO A 223 10.62 -18.29 -15.36
CA PRO A 223 11.38 -18.44 -16.60
C PRO A 223 10.47 -18.52 -17.83
N GLY A 224 10.90 -17.92 -18.93
CA GLY A 224 10.30 -18.11 -20.25
C GLY A 224 11.25 -18.85 -21.19
N ASP A 225 10.70 -19.39 -22.28
CA ASP A 225 11.45 -20.31 -23.14
C ASP A 225 12.08 -19.64 -24.36
N ARG A 226 11.61 -18.43 -24.73
CA ARG A 226 12.12 -17.71 -25.90
C ARG A 226 13.56 -17.25 -25.71
N ASP A 227 14.36 -17.45 -26.76
CA ASP A 227 15.67 -16.84 -26.90
C ASP A 227 15.56 -15.34 -27.16
N VAL A 228 16.52 -14.60 -26.61
CA VAL A 228 16.57 -13.14 -26.63
C VAL A 228 17.78 -12.69 -27.44
N GLU A 229 17.52 -12.24 -28.66
CA GLU A 229 18.55 -11.68 -29.55
C GLU A 229 18.77 -10.19 -29.28
N ILE A 230 19.79 -9.84 -28.49
CA ILE A 230 20.07 -8.44 -28.19
C ILE A 230 20.54 -7.71 -29.46
N PRO A 231 19.86 -6.65 -29.90
CA PRO A 231 20.33 -5.86 -31.04
C PRO A 231 21.76 -5.36 -30.83
N ALA A 232 22.62 -5.52 -31.82
CA ALA A 232 24.07 -5.32 -31.71
C ALA A 232 24.49 -3.96 -31.11
N PHE A 233 23.69 -2.91 -31.30
CA PHE A 233 23.95 -1.57 -30.74
C PHE A 233 23.75 -1.47 -29.22
N LYS A 234 23.08 -2.44 -28.59
CA LYS A 234 22.81 -2.49 -27.14
C LYS A 234 23.77 -3.41 -26.36
N ALA A 235 24.63 -4.16 -27.05
CA ALA A 235 25.55 -5.12 -26.43
C ALA A 235 26.78 -4.48 -25.75
N ARG A 236 26.95 -3.16 -25.84
CA ARG A 236 28.15 -2.40 -25.42
C ARG A 236 28.01 -1.60 -24.12
N ILE A 237 26.93 -1.76 -23.35
CA ILE A 237 26.67 -1.00 -22.10
C ILE A 237 26.48 -1.93 -20.91
#